data_AF-A0A519UF30-F1
#
_entry.id   AF-A0A519UF30-F1
#
_cell.length_a   1.000
_cell.length_b   1.000
_cell.length_c   1.000
_cell.angle_alpha   90.00
_cell.angle_beta   90.00
_cell.angle_gamma   90.00
#
_symmetry.space_group_name_H-M   'P 1'
#
loop_
_entity.id
_entity.type
_entity.pdbx_description
1 polymer ?
#
loop_
_entity_poly.entity_id
_entity_poly.type
_entity_poly.pdbx_seq_one_letter_code
_entity_poly.pdbx_strand_id
1 'polypeptide(L)' 'MLLVMVVAISFIPIMTGYCAASRGRSFWLWFALGWLLPIVSFLLLFALIAREEMDPGRRLLSEARQILKAAEAKTMSN' A
#
# COMPACT_ATOMS: atom_id res chain seq x y z
N MET A 1 23.94 -4.37 -7.77
CA MET A 1 22.69 -3.78 -8.29
C MET A 1 21.86 -3.11 -7.20
N LEU A 2 21.60 -3.76 -6.05
CA LEU A 2 20.79 -3.18 -4.96
C LEU A 2 21.28 -1.80 -4.48
N LEU A 3 22.59 -1.64 -4.30
CA LEU A 3 23.20 -0.35 -3.93
C LEU A 3 22.94 0.75 -4.96
N VAL A 4 23.03 0.42 -6.26
CA VAL A 4 22.76 1.36 -7.35
C VAL A 4 21.30 1.81 -7.32
N MET A 5 20.37 0.89 -7.08
CA MET A 5 18.95 1.22 -6.92
C MET A 5 18.71 2.12 -5.71
N VAL A 6 19.28 1.79 -4.55
CA VAL A 6 19.13 2.62 -3.34
C VAL A 6 19.64 4.03 -3.59
N VAL A 7 20.81 4.18 -4.22
CA VAL A 7 21.37 5.49 -4.57
C VAL A 7 20.48 6.24 -5.56
N ALA A 8 20.00 5.58 -6.61
CA ALA A 8 19.10 6.19 -7.60
C ALA A 8 17.78 6.66 -6.97
N ILE A 9 17.18 5.84 -6.09
CA ILE A 9 15.94 6.19 -5.38
C ILE A 9 16.18 7.33 -4.39
N SER A 10 17.34 7.34 -3.72
CA SER A 10 17.74 8.40 -2.78
C SER A 10 17.88 9.77 -3.44
N PHE A 11 18.06 9.83 -4.77
CA PHE A 11 18.21 11.09 -5.48
C PHE A 11 16.99 12.00 -5.32
N ILE A 12 15.77 11.42 -5.29
CA ILE A 12 14.51 12.15 -5.13
C ILE A 12 14.43 12.90 -3.78
N PRO A 13 14.59 12.24 -2.62
CA PRO A 13 14.57 12.94 -1.33
C PRO A 13 15.76 13.89 -1.16
N ILE A 14 16.93 13.57 -1.71
CA ILE A 14 18.10 14.47 -1.68
C ILE A 14 17.80 15.77 -2.44
N MET A 15 17.30 15.68 -3.68
CA MET A 15 16.95 16.86 -4.48
C MET A 15 15.82 17.65 -3.84
N THR A 16 14.84 16.98 -3.24
CA THR A 16 13.75 17.63 -2.50
C THR A 16 14.27 18.41 -1.30
N GLY A 17 15.16 17.81 -0.50
CA GLY A 17 15.84 18.48 0.60
C GLY A 17 16.66 19.69 0.12
N TYR A 18 17.41 19.54 -0.97
CA TYR A 18 18.21 20.63 -1.54
C TYR A 18 17.34 21.81 -2.01
N CYS A 19 16.25 21.52 -2.72
CA CYS A 19 15.27 22.53 -3.15
C CYS A 19 14.59 23.24 -1.96
N ALA A 20 14.42 22.56 -0.84
CA ALA A 20 13.89 23.18 0.37
C ALA A 20 14.92 24.08 1.05
N ALA A 21 16.18 23.61 1.12
CA ALA A 21 17.29 24.36 1.67
C ALA A 21 17.54 25.67 0.90
N SER A 22 17.50 25.63 -0.43
CA SER A 22 17.65 26.82 -1.28
C SER A 22 16.52 27.83 -1.12
N ARG A 23 15.37 27.41 -0.59
CA ARG A 23 14.20 28.26 -0.28
C ARG A 23 14.15 28.69 1.19
N GLY A 24 15.22 28.50 1.95
CA GLY A 24 15.32 28.89 3.37
C GLY A 24 14.60 27.97 4.34
N ARG A 25 14.19 26.76 3.91
CA ARG A 25 13.58 25.74 4.79
C ARG A 25 14.60 24.68 5.20
N SER A 26 14.32 23.94 6.27
CA SER A 26 15.23 22.91 6.77
C SER A 26 15.41 21.75 5.79
N PHE A 27 16.65 21.53 5.32
CA PHE A 27 17.01 20.39 4.47
C PHE A 27 16.55 19.05 5.08
N TRP A 28 16.88 18.81 6.35
CA TRP A 28 16.68 17.55 7.04
C TRP A 28 15.20 17.17 7.17
N LEU A 29 14.34 18.16 7.40
CA LEU A 29 12.90 17.92 7.48
C LEU A 29 12.38 17.40 6.14
N TRP A 30 12.71 18.05 5.03
CA TRP A 30 12.20 17.69 3.71
C TRP A 30 12.84 16.41 3.16
N PHE A 31 14.12 16.17 3.47
CA PHE A 31 14.79 14.91 3.18
C PHE A 31 14.14 13.73 3.92
N ALA A 32 13.92 13.87 5.23
CA ALA A 32 13.27 12.84 6.03
C ALA A 32 11.82 12.60 5.56
N LEU A 33 11.08 13.67 5.23
CA LEU A 33 9.72 13.55 4.70
C LEU A 33 9.68 12.74 3.39
N GLY A 34 10.64 12.97 2.49
CA GLY A 34 10.75 12.25 1.22
C GLY A 34 10.99 10.73 1.39
N TRP A 35 11.65 10.33 2.48
CA TRP A 35 11.81 8.91 2.84
C TRP A 35 10.63 8.36 3.63
N LEU A 36 10.08 9.15 4.54
CA LEU A 36 9.05 8.71 5.48
C LEU A 36 7.71 8.48 4.79
N LEU A 37 7.31 9.36 3.86
CA LEU A 37 6.04 9.28 3.15
C LEU A 37 5.82 7.94 2.41
N PRO A 38 6.77 7.47 1.58
CA PRO A 38 6.65 6.15 0.93
C PRO A 38 6.54 5.00 1.92
N ILE A 39 7.34 5.03 3.00
CA ILE A 39 7.35 3.97 4.02
C ILE A 39 5.99 3.92 4.73
N VAL A 40 5.50 5.06 5.21
CA VAL A 40 4.19 5.13 5.89
C VAL A 40 3.06 4.72 4.96
N SER A 41 3.10 5.15 3.69
CA SER A 41 2.11 4.73 2.68
C SER A 41 2.10 3.22 2.49
N PHE A 42 3.27 2.60 2.41
CA PHE A 42 3.40 1.16 2.28
C PHE A 42 2.87 0.42 3.52
N LEU A 43 3.19 0.91 4.72
CA LEU A 43 2.69 0.32 5.97
C LEU A 43 1.16 0.42 6.08
N LEU A 44 0.57 1.53 5.65
CA LEU A 44 -0.88 1.70 5.61
C LEU A 44 -1.55 0.72 4.65
N LEU A 45 -1.00 0.57 3.43
CA LEU A 45 -1.51 -0.40 2.45
C LEU A 45 -1.36 -1.84 2.97
N PHE A 46 -0.21 -2.16 3.56
CA PHE A 46 0.02 -3.46 4.17
C PHE A 46 -0.98 -3.74 5.30
N ALA A 47 -1.19 -2.77 6.19
CA ALA A 47 -2.16 -2.88 7.28
C ALA A 47 -3.59 -3.05 6.74
N LEU A 48 -3.95 -2.33 5.66
CA LEU A 48 -5.26 -2.44 5.03
C LEU A 48 -5.47 -3.84 4.44
N ILE A 49 -4.48 -4.37 3.71
CA ILE A 49 -4.53 -5.72 3.13
C ILE A 49 -4.58 -6.77 4.26
N ALA A 50 -3.76 -6.61 5.30
CA ALA A 50 -3.76 -7.53 6.44
C ALA A 50 -5.11 -7.53 7.16
N ARG A 51 -5.76 -6.37 7.31
CA ARG A 51 -7.12 -6.25 7.84
C ARG A 51 -8.13 -6.97 6.93
N GLU A 52 -8.03 -6.78 5.61
CA GLU A 52 -8.95 -7.38 4.63
C GLU A 52 -8.84 -8.91 4.57
N GLU A 53 -7.64 -9.45 4.79
CA GLU A 53 -7.41 -10.90 4.85
C GLU A 53 -7.87 -11.49 6.19
N MET A 54 -7.74 -10.74 7.28
CA MET A 54 -8.17 -11.17 8.61
C MET A 54 -9.66 -10.96 8.88
N ASP A 55 -10.42 -10.36 7.95
CA ASP A 55 -11.86 -10.14 8.13
C ASP A 55 -12.64 -11.45 7.88
N PRO A 56 -13.18 -12.10 8.95
CA PRO A 56 -13.93 -13.34 8.82
C PRO A 56 -15.17 -13.18 7.93
N GLY A 57 -15.68 -11.95 7.79
CA GLY A 57 -16.81 -11.62 6.94
C GLY A 57 -16.57 -11.96 5.47
N ARG A 58 -15.32 -11.89 4.99
CA ARG A 58 -15.01 -12.21 3.59
C ARG A 58 -15.14 -13.71 3.29
N ARG A 59 -14.78 -14.56 4.26
CA ARG A 59 -15.02 -16.02 4.17
C ARG A 59 -16.51 -16.33 4.16
N LEU A 60 -17.26 -15.76 5.10
CA LEU A 60 -18.71 -15.97 5.20
C LEU A 60 -19.46 -15.50 3.94
N LEU A 61 -19.06 -14.35 3.36
CA LEU A 61 -19.59 -13.86 2.09
C LEU A 61 -19.26 -14.80 0.92
N SER A 62 -18.05 -15.36 0.89
CA SER A 62 -17.65 -16.31 -0.15
C SER A 62 -18.45 -17.61 -0.08
N GLU A 63 -18.69 -18.13 1.13
CA GLU A 63 -19.52 -19.32 1.37
C GLU A 63 -20.97 -19.06 1.00
N ALA A 64 -21.56 -17.93 1.44
CA ALA A 64 -22.92 -17.55 1.09
C ALA A 64 -23.12 -17.45 -0.44
N ARG A 65 -22.13 -16.87 -1.15
CA ARG A 65 -22.17 -16.76 -2.62
C ARG A 65 -22.09 -18.13 -3.30
N GLN A 66 -21.34 -19.08 -2.76
CA GLN A 66 -21.30 -20.45 -3.28
C GLN A 66 -22.64 -21.17 -3.08
N ILE A 67 -23.26 -21.01 -1.91
CA ILE A 67 -24.58 -21.60 -1.61
C ILE A 67 -25.64 -21.07 -2.57
N LEU A 68 -25.66 -19.75 -2.80
CA LEU A 68 -26.55 -19.11 -3.78
C LEU A 68 -26.37 -19.68 -5.19
N LYS A 69 -25.13 -19.77 -5.66
CA LYS A 69 -24.83 -20.30 -6.99
C LYS A 69 -25.24 -21.77 -7.15
N ALA A 70 -25.06 -22.58 -6.10
CA ALA A 70 -25.51 -23.98 -6.08
C ALA A 70 -27.05 -24.09 -6.10
N ALA A 71 -27.75 -23.20 -5.39
CA ALA A 71 -29.20 -23.13 -5.42
C ALA A 71 -29.73 -22.75 -6.81
N GLU A 72 -29.17 -21.71 -7.43
CA GLU A 72 -29.52 -21.29 -8.80
C GLU A 72 -29.29 -22.42 -9.82
N ALA A 73 -28.15 -23.12 -9.74
CA ALA A 73 -27.85 -24.26 -10.62
C ALA A 73 -28.86 -25.40 -10.44
N LYS A 74 -29.29 -25.68 -9.21
CA LYS A 74 -30.29 -26.71 -8.91
C LYS A 74 -31.67 -26.33 -9.43
N THR A 75 -32.05 -25.05 -9.35
CA THR A 75 -33.32 -24.54 -9.89
C THR A 75 -33.33 -24.55 -11.43
N MET A 76 -32.20 -24.35 -12.09
CA MET A 76 -32.09 -24.42 -13.57
C MET A 76 -32.04 -25.84 -14.13
N SER A 77 -31.72 -26.85 -13.31
CA SER A 77 -31.64 -28.26 -13.71
C SER A 77 -32.97 -29.03 -13.56
N ASN A 78 -34.01 -28.39 -13.03
CA ASN A 78 -35.29 -29.00 -12.68
C ASN A 78 -36.42 -28.30 -13.43
#